data_AF-A0AAE1K0B3-F1
#
_entry.id   AF-A0AAE1K0B3-F1
#
_cell.length_a   1.000
_cell.length_b   1.000
_cell.length_c   1.000
_cell.angle_alpha   90.00
_cell.angle_beta   90.00
_cell.angle_gamma   90.00
#
_symmetry.space_group_name_H-M   'P 1'
#
loop_
_entity.id
_entity.type
_entity.pdbx_description
1 polymer ?
#
loop_
_entity_poly.entity_id
_entity_poly.type
_entity_poly.pdbx_seq_one_letter_code
_entity_poly.pdbx_strand_id
1 'polypeptide(L)'
;MKEIYQMKQQHAHAAKTLNLICENVKSLNENTKSMIEDALFAAAKTDKVEFLLEVTKANPEILLTGSFELFFDAVRHRRTTIFNLLRGFSFKHLVTSIETDDNEIKLLHLTASLAPSSYLNQISVAALQMQRKLQWFKATESMVDIAVMNLQNKMNLLKSQKQPLDHFKDNHRKLRKEGGDG
;
A
#
# COMPACT_ATOMS: atom_id res chain seq x y z
N MET A 1 18.38 22.49 -25.14
CA MET A 1 19.68 21.80 -24.96
C MET A 1 20.24 21.93 -23.53
N LYS A 2 20.25 23.14 -22.93
CA LYS A 2 20.69 23.38 -21.54
C LYS A 2 19.87 22.64 -20.46
N GLU A 3 18.54 22.58 -20.62
CA GLU A 3 17.64 21.89 -19.69
C GLU A 3 17.85 20.37 -19.68
N ILE A 4 17.96 19.73 -20.85
CA ILE A 4 18.25 18.29 -20.97
C ILE A 4 19.59 17.95 -20.30
N TYR A 5 20.60 18.81 -20.46
CA TYR A 5 21.89 18.64 -19.80
C TYR A 5 21.78 18.71 -18.27
N GLN A 6 21.05 19.70 -17.75
CA GLN A 6 20.80 19.86 -16.31
C GLN A 6 20.04 18.66 -15.72
N MET A 7 18.99 18.18 -16.40
CA MET A 7 18.24 17.01 -15.98
C MET A 7 19.13 15.77 -15.90
N LYS A 8 20.00 15.55 -16.89
CA LYS A 8 20.97 14.44 -16.88
C LYS A 8 21.95 14.55 -15.70
N GLN A 9 22.44 15.75 -15.42
CA GLN A 9 23.34 15.99 -14.29
C GLN A 9 22.64 15.71 -12.95
N GLN A 10 21.41 16.18 -12.78
CA GLN A 10 20.60 15.92 -11.58
C GLN A 10 20.34 14.41 -11.41
N HIS A 11 20.01 13.70 -12.48
CA HIS A 11 19.82 12.25 -12.44
C HIS A 11 21.10 11.51 -12.04
N ALA A 12 22.25 11.87 -12.61
CA ALA A 12 23.54 11.27 -12.27
C ALA A 12 23.91 11.53 -10.80
N HIS A 13 23.66 12.75 -10.33
CA HIS A 13 23.87 13.09 -8.92
C HIS A 13 22.97 12.27 -8.00
N ALA A 14 21.66 12.21 -8.29
CA ALA A 14 20.70 11.44 -7.52
C ALA A 14 21.06 9.94 -7.47
N ALA A 15 21.48 9.35 -8.60
CA ALA A 15 21.94 7.97 -8.66
C ALA A 15 23.19 7.72 -7.80
N LYS A 16 24.16 8.64 -7.84
CA LYS A 16 25.36 8.55 -7.00
C LYS A 16 25.01 8.65 -5.51
N THR A 17 24.11 9.56 -5.14
CA THR A 17 23.61 9.68 -3.77
C THR A 17 22.91 8.40 -3.31
N LEU A 18 22.04 7.82 -4.15
CA LEU A 18 21.35 6.57 -3.85
C LEU A 18 22.35 5.43 -3.60
N ASN A 19 23.35 5.26 -4.45
CA ASN A 19 24.38 4.22 -4.27
C ASN A 19 25.11 4.39 -2.94
N LEU A 20 25.52 5.61 -2.59
CA LEU A 20 26.18 5.88 -1.32
C LEU A 20 25.26 5.56 -0.12
N ILE A 21 23.97 5.86 -0.21
CA ILE A 21 23.00 5.47 0.81
C ILE A 21 22.95 3.95 0.91
N CYS A 22 22.75 3.23 -0.19
CA CYS A 22 22.66 1.77 -0.22
C CYS A 22 23.93 1.08 0.29
N GLU A 23 25.12 1.63 0.03
CA GLU A 23 26.38 1.11 0.54
C GLU A 23 26.51 1.25 2.06
N ASN A 24 25.94 2.31 2.63
CA ASN A 24 26.17 2.69 4.03
C ASN A 24 24.95 2.46 4.94
N VAL A 25 23.77 2.16 4.40
CA VAL A 25 22.49 2.15 5.13
C VAL A 25 22.48 1.28 6.40
N LYS A 26 23.32 0.24 6.46
CA LYS A 26 23.47 -0.65 7.62
C LYS A 26 24.30 -0.03 8.76
N SER A 27 25.25 0.85 8.43
CA SER A 27 26.17 1.49 9.38
C SER A 27 25.77 2.92 9.74
N LEU A 28 24.62 3.39 9.25
CA LEU A 28 24.12 4.73 9.55
C LEU A 28 23.73 4.88 11.02
N ASN A 29 23.93 6.10 11.54
CA ASN A 29 23.38 6.50 12.83
C ASN A 29 21.85 6.64 12.75
N GLU A 30 21.20 6.67 13.91
CA GLU A 30 19.74 6.73 14.02
C GLU A 30 19.12 7.97 13.36
N ASN A 31 19.79 9.13 13.42
CA ASN A 31 19.30 10.34 12.76
C ASN A 31 19.23 10.17 11.24
N THR A 32 20.30 9.63 10.63
CA THR A 32 20.32 9.40 9.18
C THR A 32 19.35 8.29 8.77
N LYS A 33 19.15 7.26 9.59
CA LYS A 33 18.11 6.25 9.36
C LYS A 33 16.72 6.89 9.33
N SER A 34 16.40 7.72 10.32
CA SER A 34 15.12 8.47 10.36
C SER A 34 14.93 9.36 9.12
N MET A 35 15.98 10.07 8.67
CA MET A 35 15.91 10.86 7.43
C MET A 35 15.64 10.00 6.19
N ILE A 36 16.20 8.79 6.13
CA ILE A 36 15.93 7.86 5.02
C ILE A 36 14.53 7.30 5.12
N GLU A 37 14.04 6.96 6.31
CA GLU A 37 12.65 6.56 6.52
C GLU A 37 11.69 7.63 5.97
N ASP A 38 11.86 8.90 6.36
CA ASP A 38 11.09 10.03 5.83
C ASP A 38 11.17 10.12 4.30
N ALA A 39 12.35 9.93 3.74
CA ALA A 39 12.55 9.90 2.29
C ALA A 39 11.82 8.72 1.62
N LEU A 40 11.80 7.53 2.25
CA LEU A 40 11.07 6.36 1.75
C LEU A 40 9.55 6.61 1.78
N PHE A 41 9.04 7.24 2.84
CA PHE A 41 7.63 7.67 2.91
C PHE A 41 7.29 8.67 1.81
N ALA A 42 8.13 9.69 1.60
CA ALA A 42 7.94 10.68 0.55
C ALA A 42 8.02 10.05 -0.86
N ALA A 43 8.96 9.13 -1.08
CA ALA A 43 9.13 8.41 -2.33
C ALA A 43 7.90 7.55 -2.65
N ALA A 44 7.39 6.81 -1.67
CA ALA A 44 6.15 6.05 -1.85
C ALA A 44 4.95 6.95 -2.11
N LYS A 45 4.90 8.15 -1.52
CA LYS A 45 3.86 9.17 -1.78
C LYS A 45 3.87 9.70 -3.20
N THR A 46 5.05 9.77 -3.82
CA THR A 46 5.27 10.35 -5.14
C THR A 46 5.55 9.31 -6.24
N ASP A 47 5.27 8.03 -5.94
CA ASP A 47 5.46 6.87 -6.83
C ASP A 47 6.91 6.73 -7.37
N LYS A 48 7.89 7.14 -6.56
CA LYS A 48 9.33 6.96 -6.83
C LYS A 48 9.79 5.58 -6.37
N VAL A 49 9.27 4.56 -7.04
CA VAL A 49 9.45 3.15 -6.68
C VAL A 49 10.91 2.73 -6.70
N GLU A 50 11.73 3.25 -7.62
CA GLU A 50 13.13 2.86 -7.78
C GLU A 50 13.94 3.13 -6.51
N PHE A 51 13.72 4.28 -5.87
CA PHE A 51 14.38 4.63 -4.62
C PHE A 51 14.00 3.65 -3.50
N LEU A 52 12.70 3.39 -3.35
CA LEU A 52 12.18 2.45 -2.35
C LEU A 52 12.76 1.05 -2.57
N LEU A 53 12.81 0.59 -3.81
CA LEU A 53 13.32 -0.74 -4.17
C LEU A 53 14.81 -0.89 -3.85
N GLU A 54 15.64 0.07 -4.25
CA GLU A 54 17.10 -0.04 -4.06
C GLU A 54 17.51 0.08 -2.59
N VAL A 55 16.89 0.98 -1.83
CA VAL A 55 17.18 1.13 -0.39
C VAL A 55 16.72 -0.11 0.38
N THR A 56 15.55 -0.65 0.07
CA THR A 56 15.01 -1.82 0.79
C THR A 56 15.72 -3.11 0.45
N LYS A 57 16.27 -3.25 -0.76
CA LYS A 57 17.21 -4.35 -1.09
C LYS A 57 18.50 -4.24 -0.28
N ALA A 58 19.04 -3.03 -0.13
CA ALA A 58 20.29 -2.81 0.60
C ALA A 58 20.14 -3.05 2.11
N ASN A 59 19.03 -2.62 2.69
CA ASN A 59 18.69 -2.88 4.09
C ASN A 59 17.18 -3.11 4.28
N PRO A 60 16.71 -4.37 4.28
CA PRO A 60 15.31 -4.71 4.53
C PRO A 60 14.79 -4.21 5.88
N GLU A 61 15.67 -4.09 6.88
CA GLU A 61 15.30 -3.71 8.25
C GLU A 61 14.90 -2.25 8.39
N ILE A 62 15.26 -1.40 7.42
CA ILE A 62 14.89 0.04 7.44
C ILE A 62 13.39 0.27 7.37
N LEU A 63 12.63 -0.74 6.95
CA LEU A 63 11.18 -0.69 6.94
C LEU A 63 10.59 -1.16 8.28
N LEU A 64 11.32 -1.81 9.17
CA LEU A 64 10.73 -2.33 10.41
C LEU A 64 10.14 -1.21 11.28
N THR A 65 10.74 -0.03 11.23
CA THR A 65 10.28 1.22 11.83
C THR A 65 9.46 2.02 10.82
N GLY A 66 8.14 2.11 11.02
CA GLY A 66 7.24 2.91 10.17
C GLY A 66 6.61 2.21 8.95
N SER A 67 7.02 0.99 8.57
CA SER A 67 6.45 0.30 7.40
C SER A 67 4.93 0.11 7.42
N PHE A 68 4.30 0.07 8.59
CA PHE A 68 2.87 -0.20 8.68
C PHE A 68 2.06 0.94 8.05
N GLU A 69 2.38 2.19 8.40
CA GLU A 69 1.64 3.33 7.82
C GLU A 69 1.94 3.47 6.33
N LEU A 70 3.18 3.16 5.90
CA LEU A 70 3.53 3.09 4.48
C LEU A 70 2.68 2.04 3.73
N PHE A 71 2.48 0.87 4.35
CA PHE A 71 1.66 -0.21 3.81
C PHE A 71 0.19 0.22 3.72
N PHE A 72 -0.36 0.78 4.80
CA PHE A 72 -1.73 1.26 4.83
C PHE A 72 -1.96 2.38 3.80
N ASP A 73 -0.99 3.28 3.62
CA ASP A 73 -1.06 4.32 2.59
C ASP A 73 -1.01 3.74 1.18
N ALA A 74 -0.14 2.75 0.93
CA ALA A 74 -0.10 2.05 -0.35
C ALA A 74 -1.45 1.38 -0.66
N VAL A 75 -2.08 0.80 0.36
CA VAL A 75 -3.40 0.18 0.23
C VAL A 75 -4.48 1.21 -0.03
N ARG A 76 -4.59 2.23 0.83
CA ARG A 76 -5.57 3.33 0.75
C ARG A 76 -5.54 4.01 -0.62
N HIS A 77 -4.35 4.26 -1.16
CA HIS A 77 -4.16 4.94 -2.45
C HIS A 77 -4.03 3.99 -3.64
N ARG A 78 -4.20 2.68 -3.45
CA ARG A 78 -4.16 1.65 -4.50
C ARG A 78 -2.84 1.66 -5.30
N ARG A 79 -1.72 1.93 -4.63
CA ARG A 79 -0.37 1.97 -5.23
C ARG A 79 0.15 0.55 -5.43
N THR A 80 -0.24 -0.06 -6.54
CA THR A 80 0.02 -1.48 -6.82
C THR A 80 1.50 -1.85 -6.73
N THR A 81 2.40 -1.01 -7.25
CA THR A 81 3.85 -1.31 -7.25
C THR A 81 4.42 -1.31 -5.83
N ILE A 82 4.10 -0.29 -5.03
CA ILE A 82 4.52 -0.19 -3.62
C ILE A 82 3.93 -1.34 -2.81
N PHE A 83 2.63 -1.62 -2.97
CA PHE A 83 1.96 -2.75 -2.31
C PHE A 83 2.64 -4.10 -2.63
N ASN A 84 2.96 -4.34 -3.91
CA ASN A 84 3.60 -5.58 -4.34
C ASN A 84 5.02 -5.73 -3.76
N LEU A 85 5.75 -4.62 -3.60
CA LEU A 85 7.04 -4.63 -2.90
C LEU A 85 6.85 -4.97 -1.41
N LEU A 86 5.98 -4.22 -0.71
CA LEU A 86 5.82 -4.34 0.73
C LEU A 86 5.23 -5.69 1.17
N ARG A 87 4.36 -6.31 0.37
CA ARG A 87 3.80 -7.65 0.68
C ARG A 87 4.83 -8.79 0.61
N GLY A 88 6.03 -8.52 0.10
CA GLY A 88 7.14 -9.47 0.07
C GLY A 88 7.85 -9.63 1.42
N PHE A 89 7.69 -8.67 2.33
CA PHE A 89 8.39 -8.66 3.61
C PHE A 89 7.64 -9.44 4.69
N SER A 90 8.38 -9.95 5.69
CA SER A 90 7.82 -10.71 6.82
C SER A 90 6.87 -9.87 7.70
N PHE A 91 7.10 -8.56 7.79
CA PHE A 91 6.26 -7.66 8.59
C PHE A 91 4.80 -7.58 8.08
N LYS A 92 4.50 -8.09 6.88
CA LYS A 92 3.14 -8.19 6.36
C LYS A 92 2.18 -8.91 7.31
N HIS A 93 2.67 -9.89 8.06
CA HIS A 93 1.87 -10.66 9.01
C HIS A 93 1.41 -9.78 10.18
N LEU A 94 2.26 -8.85 10.63
CA LEU A 94 1.89 -7.85 11.63
C LEU A 94 0.85 -6.88 11.07
N VAL A 95 1.05 -6.39 9.84
CA VAL A 95 0.09 -5.49 9.16
C VAL A 95 -1.31 -6.12 9.04
N THR A 96 -1.38 -7.42 8.72
CA THR A 96 -2.65 -8.14 8.57
C THR A 96 -3.37 -8.43 9.89
N SER A 97 -2.69 -8.25 11.03
CA SER A 97 -3.24 -8.45 12.38
C SER A 97 -3.58 -7.15 13.09
N ILE A 98 -3.30 -5.98 12.50
CA ILE A 98 -3.66 -4.69 13.08
C ILE A 98 -5.17 -4.47 12.90
N GLU A 99 -5.83 -4.21 14.02
CA GLU A 99 -7.26 -3.92 14.08
C GLU A 99 -7.52 -2.41 14.18
N THR A 100 -8.72 -2.02 13.79
CA THR A 100 -9.33 -0.71 14.08
C THR A 100 -9.96 -0.72 15.47
N ASP A 101 -10.39 0.44 15.95
CA ASP A 101 -11.12 0.56 17.22
C ASP A 101 -12.41 -0.29 17.25
N ASP A 102 -13.00 -0.53 16.07
CA ASP A 102 -14.19 -1.37 15.89
C ASP A 102 -13.89 -2.89 15.86
N ASN A 103 -12.62 -3.28 16.08
CA ASN A 103 -12.10 -4.64 15.96
C ASN A 103 -12.25 -5.23 14.55
N GLU A 104 -12.18 -4.39 13.52
CA GLU A 104 -12.05 -4.83 12.13
C GLU A 104 -10.58 -4.81 11.73
N ILE A 105 -10.11 -5.83 11.00
CA ILE A 105 -8.77 -5.81 10.39
C ILE A 105 -8.62 -4.55 9.54
N LYS A 106 -7.71 -3.66 9.96
CA LYS A 106 -7.48 -2.33 9.37
C LYS A 106 -7.20 -2.41 7.87
N LEU A 107 -6.45 -3.43 7.44
CA LEU A 107 -6.13 -3.66 6.03
C LEU A 107 -7.40 -3.90 5.18
N LEU A 108 -8.34 -4.71 5.68
CA LEU A 108 -9.57 -5.03 4.97
C LEU A 108 -10.51 -3.82 4.96
N HIS A 109 -10.60 -3.10 6.07
CA HIS A 109 -11.40 -1.88 6.19
C HIS A 109 -10.96 -0.80 5.17
N LEU A 110 -9.65 -0.53 5.07
CA LEU A 110 -9.08 0.41 4.09
C LEU A 110 -9.30 -0.02 2.64
N THR A 111 -9.37 -1.32 2.41
CA THR A 111 -9.60 -1.88 1.08
C THR A 111 -11.07 -1.83 0.69
N ALA A 112 -11.97 -2.04 1.64
CA ALA A 112 -13.41 -1.97 1.43
C ALA A 112 -13.89 -0.51 1.22
N SER A 113 -13.15 0.46 1.74
CA SER A 113 -13.39 1.91 1.55
C SER A 113 -13.22 2.39 0.11
N LEU A 114 -13.86 3.53 -0.20
CA LEU A 114 -13.72 4.19 -1.50
C LEU A 114 -12.27 4.64 -1.73
N ALA A 115 -11.70 4.23 -2.87
CA ALA A 115 -10.38 4.69 -3.29
C ALA A 115 -10.40 6.19 -3.67
N PRO A 116 -9.26 6.90 -3.58
CA PRO A 116 -9.13 8.28 -4.08
C PRO A 116 -9.56 8.40 -5.54
N SER A 117 -10.17 9.54 -5.90
CA SER A 117 -10.68 9.82 -7.24
C SER A 117 -9.64 9.69 -8.35
N SER A 118 -8.36 9.91 -8.04
CA SER A 118 -7.23 9.70 -8.96
C SER A 118 -7.09 8.26 -9.46
N TYR A 119 -7.53 7.27 -8.67
CA TYR A 119 -7.62 5.87 -9.10
C TYR A 119 -8.95 5.57 -9.83
N LEU A 120 -10.02 6.29 -9.48
CA LEU A 120 -11.38 6.08 -9.98
C LEU A 120 -11.56 6.56 -11.43
N ASN A 121 -10.93 7.67 -11.79
CA ASN A 121 -11.22 8.37 -13.05
C ASN A 121 -10.42 7.86 -14.26
N GLN A 122 -9.61 6.81 -14.11
CA GLN A 122 -8.80 6.27 -15.22
C GLN A 122 -9.59 5.38 -16.19
N ILE A 123 -10.76 4.88 -15.79
CA ILE A 123 -11.57 3.96 -16.58
C ILE A 123 -12.96 4.58 -16.67
N SER A 124 -13.51 4.83 -17.86
CA SER A 124 -14.85 5.43 -18.00
C SER A 124 -16.00 4.42 -17.81
N VAL A 125 -15.71 3.12 -17.98
CA VAL A 125 -16.71 2.05 -17.94
C VAL A 125 -16.90 1.53 -16.51
N ALA A 126 -18.11 1.69 -15.97
CA ALA A 126 -18.45 1.33 -14.60
C ALA A 126 -18.16 -0.15 -14.27
N ALA A 127 -18.47 -1.07 -15.19
CA ALA A 127 -18.22 -2.50 -15.01
C ALA A 127 -16.72 -2.80 -14.80
N LEU A 128 -15.85 -2.20 -15.63
CA LEU A 128 -14.39 -2.38 -15.54
C LEU A 128 -13.81 -1.70 -14.30
N GLN A 129 -14.33 -0.53 -13.91
CA GLN A 129 -13.98 0.08 -12.63
C GLN A 129 -14.31 -0.85 -11.46
N MET A 130 -15.51 -1.44 -11.45
CA MET A 130 -15.96 -2.35 -10.39
C MET A 130 -15.11 -3.62 -10.35
N GLN A 131 -14.82 -4.21 -11.51
CA GLN A 131 -13.96 -5.38 -11.63
C GLN A 131 -12.57 -5.11 -11.04
N ARG A 132 -11.94 -3.98 -11.40
CA ARG A 132 -10.60 -3.62 -10.91
C ARG A 132 -10.59 -3.40 -9.39
N LYS A 133 -11.64 -2.80 -8.85
CA LYS A 133 -11.81 -2.63 -7.39
C LYS A 133 -11.99 -3.96 -6.68
N LEU A 134 -12.74 -4.90 -7.26
CA LEU A 134 -12.91 -6.24 -6.70
C LEU A 134 -11.61 -7.04 -6.75
N GLN A 135 -10.85 -6.93 -7.84
CA GLN A 135 -9.52 -7.55 -7.95
C GLN A 135 -8.56 -7.01 -6.89
N TRP A 136 -8.55 -5.69 -6.69
CA TRP A 136 -7.79 -5.07 -5.62
C TRP A 136 -8.21 -5.62 -4.26
N PHE A 137 -9.52 -5.69 -4.00
CA PHE A 137 -10.04 -6.22 -2.75
C PHE A 137 -9.59 -7.64 -2.46
N LYS A 138 -9.71 -8.53 -3.45
CA LYS A 138 -9.25 -9.92 -3.34
C LYS A 138 -7.74 -10.03 -3.14
N ALA A 139 -6.96 -9.18 -3.81
CA ALA A 139 -5.50 -9.18 -3.68
C ALA A 139 -5.04 -8.85 -2.26
N THR A 140 -5.66 -7.85 -1.61
CA THR A 140 -5.38 -7.50 -0.21
C THR A 140 -5.98 -8.51 0.76
N GLU A 141 -7.18 -9.03 0.48
CA GLU A 141 -7.84 -10.05 1.30
C GLU A 141 -6.99 -11.33 1.38
N SER A 142 -6.40 -11.75 0.26
CA SER A 142 -5.50 -12.91 0.19
C SER A 142 -4.23 -12.80 1.02
N MET A 143 -3.92 -11.61 1.57
CA MET A 143 -2.78 -11.44 2.47
C MET A 143 -3.09 -11.85 3.90
N VAL A 144 -4.35 -11.76 4.30
CA VAL A 144 -4.79 -12.08 5.65
C VAL A 144 -4.76 -13.60 5.81
N ASP A 145 -4.10 -14.06 6.87
CA ASP A 145 -4.05 -15.47 7.20
C ASP A 145 -5.46 -16.05 7.37
N ILE A 146 -5.69 -17.28 6.89
CA ILE A 146 -7.01 -17.92 6.91
C ILE A 146 -7.55 -18.05 8.35
N ALA A 147 -6.69 -18.33 9.34
CA ALA A 147 -7.12 -18.42 10.73
C ALA A 147 -7.57 -17.04 11.25
N VAL A 148 -6.83 -15.98 10.93
CA VAL A 148 -7.19 -14.60 11.27
C VAL A 148 -8.52 -14.20 10.60
N MET A 149 -8.69 -14.51 9.31
CA MET A 149 -9.93 -14.25 8.58
C MET A 149 -11.13 -14.99 9.19
N ASN A 150 -10.97 -16.26 9.55
CA ASN A 150 -12.03 -17.05 10.17
C ASN A 150 -12.44 -16.50 11.54
N LEU A 151 -11.46 -16.06 12.34
CA LEU A 151 -11.72 -15.41 13.63
C LEU A 151 -12.49 -14.10 13.45
N GLN A 152 -12.06 -13.26 12.50
CA GLN A 152 -12.77 -12.01 12.17
C GLN A 152 -14.21 -12.29 11.75
N ASN A 153 -14.42 -13.25 10.84
CA ASN A 153 -15.76 -13.56 10.34
C ASN A 153 -16.69 -14.05 11.48
N LYS A 154 -16.16 -14.86 12.40
CA LYS A 154 -16.88 -15.30 13.60
C LYS A 154 -17.19 -14.15 14.54
N MET A 155 -16.23 -13.28 14.82
CA MET A 155 -16.41 -12.06 15.63
C MET A 155 -17.50 -11.16 15.03
N ASN A 156 -17.46 -10.95 13.72
CA ASN A 156 -18.45 -10.15 12.99
C ASN A 156 -19.86 -10.74 13.16
N LEU A 157 -20.01 -12.06 13.02
CA LEU A 157 -21.30 -12.73 13.23
C LEU A 157 -21.82 -12.55 14.67
N LEU A 158 -20.95 -12.71 15.67
CA LEU A 158 -21.32 -12.54 17.08
C LEU A 158 -21.75 -11.09 17.40
N LYS A 159 -21.07 -10.11 16.78
CA LYS A 159 -21.37 -8.68 16.96
C LYS A 159 -22.43 -8.15 15.98
N SER A 160 -23.01 -9.02 15.14
CA SER A 160 -23.90 -8.62 14.03
C SER A 160 -23.30 -7.54 13.11
N GLN A 161 -21.97 -7.53 12.98
CA GLN A 161 -21.24 -6.70 12.04
C GLN A 161 -21.20 -7.35 10.65
N LYS A 162 -21.03 -6.52 9.62
CA LYS A 162 -20.95 -6.99 8.23
C LYS A 162 -19.61 -7.67 7.97
N GLN A 163 -19.62 -8.60 7.02
CA GLN A 163 -18.36 -9.16 6.53
C GLN A 163 -17.62 -8.14 5.65
N PRO A 164 -16.28 -8.22 5.56
CA PRO A 164 -15.48 -7.27 4.77
C PRO A 164 -15.95 -7.11 3.32
N LEU A 165 -16.35 -8.22 2.68
CA LEU A 165 -16.88 -8.20 1.31
C LEU A 165 -18.23 -7.47 1.21
N ASP A 166 -19.09 -7.56 2.22
CA ASP A 166 -20.37 -6.87 2.25
C ASP A 166 -20.18 -5.38 2.45
N HIS A 167 -19.25 -4.98 3.33
CA HIS A 167 -18.83 -3.59 3.48
C HIS A 167 -18.30 -3.02 2.15
N PHE A 168 -17.45 -3.78 1.45
CA PHE A 168 -16.97 -3.41 0.12
C PHE A 168 -18.12 -3.22 -0.88
N LYS A 169 -19.06 -4.17 -0.94
CA LYS A 169 -20.23 -4.10 -1.83
C LYS A 169 -21.11 -2.88 -1.55
N ASP A 170 -21.29 -2.54 -0.28
CA ASP A 170 -22.10 -1.39 0.13
C ASP A 170 -21.45 -0.06 -0.25
N ASN A 171 -20.16 0.10 0.04
CA ASN A 171 -19.39 1.29 -0.35
C ASN A 171 -19.36 1.48 -1.87
N HIS A 172 -19.49 0.39 -2.64
CA HIS A 172 -19.45 0.39 -4.09
C HIS A 172 -20.81 0.24 -4.77
N ARG A 173 -21.91 0.42 -4.03
CA ARG A 173 -23.29 0.20 -4.51
C ARG A 173 -23.61 0.95 -5.80
N LYS A 174 -23.26 2.24 -5.90
CA LYS A 174 -23.54 3.05 -7.10
C LYS A 174 -22.85 2.46 -8.34
N LEU A 175 -21.57 2.17 -8.20
CA LEU A 175 -20.75 1.63 -9.29
C LEU A 175 -21.20 0.23 -9.74
N ARG A 176 -21.65 -0.61 -8.79
CA ARG A 176 -22.25 -1.91 -9.11
C ARG A 176 -23.51 -1.77 -9.98
N LYS A 177 -24.42 -0.88 -9.59
CA LYS A 177 -25.65 -0.61 -10.36
C LYS A 177 -25.34 -0.10 -11.77
N GLU A 178 -24.39 0.82 -11.90
CA GLU A 178 -23.96 1.37 -13.19
C GLU A 178 -23.18 0.35 -14.05
N GLY A 179 -22.50 -0.60 -13.40
CA GLY A 179 -21.70 -1.64 -14.04
C GLY A 179 -22.49 -2.86 -14.55
N GLY A 180 -23.82 -2.86 -14.40
CA GLY A 180 -24.68 -3.94 -14.90
C GLY A 180 -24.98 -5.06 -13.90
N ASP A 181 -24.51 -4.96 -12.65
CA ASP A 181 -24.87 -5.91 -11.59
C ASP A 181 -26.07 -5.39 -10.79
N GLY A 182 -27.23 -6.00 -11.02
CA GLY A 182 -28.34 -6.11 -10.06
C GLY A 182 -27.96 -7.04 -8.91
#